data_AF-Q0EXQ7-F1
#
_entry.id   AF-Q0EXQ7-F1
#
_cell.length_a   1.000
_cell.length_b   1.000
_cell.length_c   1.000
_cell.angle_alpha   90.00
_cell.angle_beta   90.00
_cell.angle_gamma   90.00
#
_symmetry.space_group_name_H-M   'P 1'
#
loop_
_entity.id
_entity.type
_entity.pdbx_description
1 polymer ?
#
loop_
_entity_poly.entity_id
_entity_poly.type
_entity_poly.pdbx_seq_one_letter_code
_entity_poly.pdbx_strand_id
1 'polypeptide(L)' 'MVDALLTNFHLPKSTLIMLVSALAGRERVLAAYTHAREEGYRFYSYGDAMFVPVYPDTAAMEAST' A
#
# COMPACT_ATOMS: atom_id res chain seq x y z
N MET A 1 -12.73 -11.57 5.24
CA MET A 1 -12.26 -10.72 4.12
C MET A 1 -11.68 -9.45 4.72
N VAL A 2 -10.70 -8.83 4.07
CA VAL A 2 -10.12 -7.54 4.51
C VAL A 2 -10.44 -6.52 3.43
N ASP A 3 -11.14 -5.45 3.80
CA ASP A 3 -11.58 -4.41 2.86
C ASP A 3 -10.61 -3.22 2.84
N ALA A 4 -9.83 -3.03 3.90
CA ALA A 4 -8.76 -2.04 3.99
C ALA A 4 -7.73 -2.43 5.05
N LEU A 5 -6.51 -1.89 4.90
CA LEU A 5 -5.41 -2.07 5.84
C LEU A 5 -4.87 -0.70 6.27
N LEU A 6 -4.82 -0.46 7.58
CA LEU A 6 -4.07 0.64 8.18
C LEU A 6 -2.75 0.09 8.72
N THR A 7 -1.62 0.64 8.28
CA THR A 7 -0.29 0.14 8.66
C THR A 7 0.76 1.26 8.62
N ASN A 8 1.95 1.06 9.18
CA ASN A 8 3.05 2.01 9.08
C ASN A 8 3.70 1.99 7.68
N PHE A 9 4.53 2.99 7.38
CA PHE A 9 5.49 2.90 6.29
C PHE A 9 6.67 1.99 6.66
N HIS A 10 6.75 0.82 6.02
CA HIS A 10 7.79 -0.19 6.19
C HIS A 10 9.02 0.06 5.33
N LEU A 11 10.16 -0.53 5.63
CA LEU A 11 11.35 -0.38 4.78
C LEU A 11 11.21 -1.08 3.42
N PRO A 12 11.94 -0.59 2.39
CA PRO A 12 12.18 -1.34 1.16
C PRO A 12 12.75 -2.74 1.48
N LYS A 13 12.29 -3.76 0.75
CA LYS A 13 12.71 -5.18 0.89
C LYS A 13 12.28 -5.88 2.19
N SER A 14 11.35 -5.34 2.95
CA SER A 14 10.70 -6.07 4.05
C SER A 14 9.63 -7.07 3.56
N THR A 15 9.29 -8.07 4.35
CA THR A 15 8.14 -8.95 4.04
C THR A 15 6.81 -8.19 4.13
N LEU A 16 6.73 -7.17 4.99
CA LEU A 16 5.54 -6.32 5.14
C LEU A 16 5.27 -5.49 3.88
N ILE A 17 6.30 -4.96 3.22
CA ILE A 17 6.09 -4.25 1.95
C ILE A 17 5.60 -5.20 0.84
N MET A 18 5.98 -6.48 0.91
CA MET A 18 5.51 -7.51 -0.01
C MET A 18 4.03 -7.84 0.22
N LEU A 19 3.60 -7.96 1.49
CA LEU A 19 2.18 -8.13 1.86
C LEU A 19 1.33 -6.95 1.36
N VAL A 20 1.76 -5.72 1.65
CA VAL A 20 1.06 -4.50 1.20
C VAL A 20 0.98 -4.45 -0.34
N SER A 21 2.05 -4.84 -1.04
CA SER A 21 2.09 -4.90 -2.50
C SER A 21 1.13 -5.95 -3.08
N ALA A 22 0.92 -7.08 -2.38
CA ALA A 22 -0.06 -8.08 -2.78
C ALA A 22 -1.51 -7.59 -2.62
N LEU A 23 -1.76 -6.70 -1.66
CA LEU A 23 -3.09 -6.10 -1.41
C LEU A 23 -3.43 -4.95 -2.36
N ALA A 24 -2.48 -4.06 -2.66
CA ALA A 24 -2.76 -2.81 -3.38
C ALA A 24 -2.07 -2.67 -4.76
N GLY A 25 -1.26 -3.66 -5.14
CA GLY A 25 -0.44 -3.61 -6.34
C GLY A 25 0.87 -2.86 -6.12
N ARG A 26 1.95 -3.43 -6.67
CA ARG A 26 3.32 -2.94 -6.46
C ARG A 26 3.54 -1.49 -6.91
N GLU A 27 3.00 -1.09 -8.06
CA GLU A 27 3.23 0.25 -8.61
C GLU A 27 2.61 1.35 -7.74
N ARG A 28 1.37 1.17 -7.29
CA ARG A 28 0.69 2.12 -6.39
C ARG A 28 1.43 2.27 -5.07
N VAL A 29 1.91 1.15 -4.52
CA VAL A 29 2.72 1.15 -3.29
C VAL A 29 4.03 1.89 -3.49
N LEU A 30 4.75 1.66 -4.59
CA LEU A 30 6.00 2.39 -4.88
C LEU A 30 5.78 3.90 -5.12
N ALA A 31 4.66 4.28 -5.75
CA ALA A 31 4.28 5.67 -5.94
C ALA A 31 3.99 6.35 -4.59
N ALA A 32 3.23 5.71 -3.71
CA ALA A 32 2.94 6.21 -2.36
C ALA A 32 4.24 6.38 -1.54
N TYR A 33 5.20 5.47 -1.67
CA TYR A 33 6.49 5.56 -1.02
C TYR A 33 7.35 6.71 -1.54
N THR A 34 7.34 6.93 -2.85
CA THR A 34 8.04 8.07 -3.47
C THR A 34 7.49 9.38 -2.93
N HIS A 35 6.17 9.53 -2.93
CA HIS A 35 5.48 10.69 -2.38
C HIS A 35 5.80 10.89 -0.88
N ALA A 36 5.67 9.85 -0.06
CA ALA A 36 5.96 9.93 1.37
C ALA A 36 7.40 10.38 1.65
N ARG A 37 8.36 9.96 0.82
CA ARG A 37 9.76 10.40 0.93
C ARG A 37 9.92 11.87 0.53
N GLU A 38 9.27 12.32 -0.53
CA GLU A 38 9.32 13.71 -1.01
C GLU A 38 8.71 14.68 0.00
N GLU A 39 7.63 14.27 0.66
CA GLU A 39 6.94 15.07 1.70
C GLU A 39 7.54 14.90 3.12
N GLY A 40 8.61 14.13 3.27
CA GLY A 40 9.32 14.01 4.55
C GLY A 40 8.58 13.23 5.64
N TYR A 41 7.76 12.24 5.26
CA TYR A 41 7.08 11.36 6.22
C TYR A 41 8.09 10.56 7.03
N ARG A 42 7.72 10.23 8.27
CA ARG A 42 8.50 9.40 9.18
C ARG A 42 8.15 7.93 8.94
N PHE A 43 9.16 7.08 8.75
CA PHE A 43 9.00 5.65 8.50
C PHE A 43 9.13 4.85 9.82
N TYR A 44 8.92 3.53 9.76
CA TYR A 44 9.00 2.58 10.88
C TYR A 44 7.84 2.65 11.89
N SER A 45 7.98 1.87 12.97
CA SER A 45 6.97 1.56 13.98
C SER A 45 6.33 2.79 14.65
N TYR A 46 7.08 3.88 14.80
CA TYR A 46 6.61 5.13 15.42
C TYR A 46 6.52 6.29 14.43
N GLY A 47 6.66 5.98 13.15
CA GLY A 47 6.46 6.92 12.07
C GLY A 47 4.99 7.16 11.77
N ASP A 48 4.75 7.71 10.59
CA ASP A 48 3.42 7.98 10.09
C ASP A 48 2.77 6.70 9.53
N ALA A 49 1.46 6.78 9.34
CA ALA A 49 0.64 5.66 8.88
C ALA A 49 0.25 5.81 7.41
N MET A 50 0.00 4.67 6.79
CA MET A 50 -0.50 4.50 5.44
C MET A 50 -1.84 3.76 5.50
N PHE A 51 -2.85 4.32 4.85
CA PHE A 51 -4.14 3.68 4.65
C PHE A 51 -4.20 3.05 3.27
N VAL A 52 -4.53 1.77 3.22
CA VAL A 52 -4.52 0.94 2.00
C VAL A 52 -5.92 0.38 1.78
N PRO A 53 -6.74 0.99 0.91
CA PRO A 53 -8.00 0.40 0.50
C PRO A 53 -7.72 -0.85 -0.37
N VAL A 54 -8.43 -1.94 -0.09
CA VAL A 54 -8.43 -3.12 -0.95
C VAL A 54 -9.52 -2.89 -1.98
N TYR A 55 -9.13 -2.55 -3.20
CA TYR A 55 -10.08 -2.50 -4.30
C TYR A 55 -10.34 -3.92 -4.78
N PRO A 56 -11.61 -4.33 -4.96
CA PRO A 56 -11.90 -5.56 -5.69
C PRO A 56 -11.24 -5.47 -7.07
N ASP A 57 -10.77 -6.62 -7.54
CA ASP A 57 -10.00 -6.71 -8.78
C ASP A 57 -10.69 -5.94 -9.91
N THR A 58 -10.05 -4.89 -10.41
CA THR A 58 -10.56 -4.11 -11.55
C THR A 58 -10.78 -5.01 -12.77
N ALA A 59 -10.03 -6.11 -12.90
CA ALA A 59 -10.26 -7.10 -13.95
C ALA A 59 -11.60 -7.86 -13.78
N ALA A 60 -12.12 -7.98 -12.55
CA ALA A 60 -13.44 -8.54 -12.29
C ALA A 60 -14.59 -7.52 -12.54
N MET A 61 -14.30 -6.22 -12.54
CA MET A 61 -15.28 -5.17 -12.87
C MET A 61 -15.44 -4.97 -14.39
N GLU A 62 -14.40 -5.18 -15.20
CA GLU A 62 -14.50 -5.12 -16.67
C GLU A 62 -15.21 -6.34 -17.27
N ALA A 63 -15.26 -7.49 -16.56
CA ALA A 63 -15.96 -8.69 -17.00
C ALA A 63 -17.50 -8.64 -16.78
N SER A 64 -18.03 -7.51 -16.32
CA SER A 64 -19.46 -7.32 -16.03
C SER A 64 -20.07 -6.07 -16.71
N THR A 65 -19.53 -5.66 -17.86
CA THR A 65 -20.16 -4.73 -18.82
C THR A 65 -20.15 -5.37 -20.20
#